data_AF-A0A969U7M1-F1
#
_entry.id   AF-A0A969U7M1-F1
#
_cell.length_a   1.000
_cell.length_b   1.000
_cell.length_c   1.000
_cell.angle_alpha   90.00
_cell.angle_beta   90.00
_cell.angle_gamma   90.00
#
_symmetry.space_group_name_H-M   'P 1'
#
loop_
_entity.id
_entity.type
_entity.pdbx_description
1 polymer ?
#
loop_
_entity_poly.entity_id
_entity_poly.type
_entity_poly.pdbx_seq_one_letter_code
_entity_poly.pdbx_strand_id
1 'polypeptide(L)' 'GAEAGNLALKCQSTAGLFIGGGIAPRIVEKLQDGAFMSAFLAKGRMRSLLEAMPVRVILNDKTALLGAALAATAY' A
#
# COMPACT_ATOMS: atom_id res chain seq x y z
N GLY A 1 -8.89 -1.72 -1.12
CA GLY A 1 -8.83 -0.78 -2.25
C GLY A 1 -9.35 0.60 -1.89
N ALA A 2 -10.65 0.75 -1.61
CA ALA A 2 -11.29 2.07 -1.51
C ALA A 2 -10.62 3.06 -0.53
N GLU A 3 -10.31 2.62 0.69
CA GLU A 3 -9.62 3.47 1.68
C GLU A 3 -8.14 3.70 1.35
N ALA A 4 -7.47 2.70 0.80
CA ALA A 4 -6.11 2.86 0.31
C ALA A 4 -6.02 3.95 -0.79
N GLY A 5 -7.02 4.01 -1.69
CA GLY A 5 -7.11 5.06 -2.71
C GLY A 5 -7.40 6.44 -2.11
N ASN A 6 -8.24 6.52 -1.07
CA ASN A 6 -8.45 7.77 -0.33
C ASN A 6 -7.15 8.27 0.30
N LEU A 7 -6.41 7.37 0.97
CA LEU A 7 -5.15 7.71 1.63
C LEU A 7 -4.07 8.14 0.62
N ALA A 8 -3.94 7.41 -0.49
CA ALA A 8 -2.97 7.73 -1.55
C ALA A 8 -3.20 9.13 -2.14
N LEU A 9 -4.46 9.55 -2.31
CA LEU A 9 -4.80 10.92 -2.73
C LEU A 9 -4.52 11.96 -1.64
N LYS A 10 -4.90 11.69 -0.39
CA LYS A 10 -4.66 12.60 0.75
C LYS A 10 -3.18 12.86 0.99
N CYS A 11 -2.34 11.84 0.83
CA CYS A 11 -0.90 11.92 1.07
C CYS A 11 -0.09 12.19 -0.19
N GLN A 12 -0.75 12.33 -1.35
CA GLN A 12 -0.10 12.49 -2.66
C GLN A 12 1.05 11.47 -2.86
N SER A 13 0.76 10.18 -2.65
CA SER A 13 1.76 9.10 -2.57
C SER A 13 2.36 8.71 -3.93
N THR A 14 2.99 9.65 -4.63
CA THR A 14 3.54 9.48 -5.99
C THR A 14 4.67 8.46 -6.08
N ALA A 15 5.47 8.30 -5.02
CA ALA A 15 6.47 7.24 -4.92
C ALA A 15 5.87 5.84 -4.72
N GLY A 16 4.56 5.78 -4.44
CA GLY A 16 3.78 4.56 -4.25
C GLY A 16 3.21 4.38 -2.86
N LEU A 17 2.37 3.36 -2.76
CA LEU A 17 1.72 2.89 -1.54
C LEU A 17 2.22 1.48 -1.20
N PHE A 18 2.62 1.27 0.03
CA PHE A 18 3.00 -0.04 0.54
C PHE A 18 1.95 -0.57 1.52
N ILE A 19 1.47 -1.79 1.28
CA ILE A 19 0.56 -2.51 2.16
C ILE A 19 1.41 -3.42 3.05
N GLY A 20 1.47 -3.07 4.34
CA GLY A 20 2.16 -3.86 5.37
C GLY A 20 1.20 -4.56 6.33
N GLY A 21 1.76 -5.14 7.39
CA GLY A 21 1.02 -5.84 8.44
C GLY A 21 0.98 -7.35 8.24
N GLY A 22 0.73 -8.11 9.31
CA GLY A 22 0.81 -9.58 9.28
C GLY A 22 -0.26 -10.29 8.45
N ILE A 23 -1.36 -9.61 8.13
CA ILE A 23 -2.46 -10.17 7.32
C ILE A 23 -2.12 -10.09 5.83
N ALA A 24 -1.57 -8.98 5.35
CA ALA A 24 -1.42 -8.71 3.92
C ALA A 24 -0.60 -9.79 3.16
N PRO A 25 0.53 -10.32 3.68
CA PRO A 25 1.25 -11.42 3.04
C PRO A 25 0.43 -12.72 2.98
N ARG A 26 -0.43 -12.98 3.97
CA ARG A 26 -1.23 -14.21 4.06
C ARG A 26 -2.42 -14.22 3.08
N ILE A 27 -2.87 -13.05 2.65
CA ILE A 27 -3.99 -12.89 1.71
C ILE A 27 -3.53 -12.33 0.36
N VAL A 28 -2.25 -12.46 0.01
CA VAL A 28 -1.67 -11.81 -1.18
C VAL A 28 -2.39 -12.22 -2.47
N GLU A 29 -2.77 -13.49 -2.62
CA GLU A 29 -3.55 -13.97 -3.76
C GLU A 29 -4.90 -13.25 -3.86
N LYS A 30 -5.56 -13.02 -2.72
CA LYS A 30 -6.81 -12.27 -2.66
C LYS A 30 -6.62 -10.78 -2.96
N LEU A 31 -5.47 -10.21 -2.65
CA LEU A 31 -5.15 -8.82 -3.03
C LEU A 31 -4.85 -8.70 -4.54
N GLN A 32 -4.40 -9.78 -5.18
CA GLN A 32 -4.06 -9.85 -6.60
C GLN A 32 -5.24 -10.22 -7.50
N ASP A 33 -6.39 -10.61 -6.95
CA ASP A 33 -7.60 -10.99 -7.69
C ASP A 33 -8.27 -9.84 -8.49
N GLY A 34 -7.71 -8.63 -8.39
CA GLY A 34 -8.20 -7.43 -9.08
C GLY A 34 -9.27 -6.63 -8.34
N ALA A 35 -9.95 -7.22 -7.35
CA ALA A 35 -10.97 -6.51 -6.56
C ALA A 35 -10.35 -5.37 -5.75
N PHE A 36 -9.15 -5.59 -5.20
CA PHE A 36 -8.42 -4.55 -4.49
C PHE A 36 -8.15 -3.33 -5.38
N MET A 37 -7.57 -3.56 -6.57
CA MET A 37 -7.19 -2.49 -7.49
C MET A 37 -8.40 -1.81 -8.11
N SER A 38 -9.46 -2.57 -8.41
CA SER A 38 -10.74 -2.01 -8.88
C SER A 38 -11.31 -1.02 -7.87
N ALA A 39 -11.34 -1.37 -6.59
CA ALA A 39 -11.79 -0.47 -5.53
C ALA A 39 -10.81 0.67 -5.24
N PHE A 40 -9.50 0.46 -5.42
CA PHE A 40 -8.47 1.51 -5.27
C PHE A 40 -8.65 2.60 -6.32
N LEU A 41 -8.85 2.22 -7.58
CA LEU A 41 -8.98 3.12 -8.73
C LEU A 41 -10.36 3.77 -8.86
N ALA A 42 -11.36 3.33 -8.09
CA ALA A 42 -12.73 3.85 -8.10
C ALA A 42 -12.86 5.26 -7.48
N LYS A 43 -12.19 6.26 -8.07
CA LYS A 43 -12.17 7.67 -7.62
C LYS A 43 -12.51 8.66 -8.74
N GLY A 44 -13.30 8.22 -9.73
CA GLY A 44 -13.81 9.07 -10.81
C GLY A 44 -12.71 9.87 -11.50
N ARG A 45 -12.83 11.20 -11.51
CA ARG A 45 -11.85 12.14 -12.10
C ARG A 45 -10.41 11.99 -11.56
N MET A 46 -10.24 11.43 -10.36
CA MET A 46 -8.91 11.23 -9.74
C MET A 46 -8.30 9.87 -10.09
N ARG A 47 -8.97 9.03 -10.88
CA ARG A 47 -8.49 7.71 -11.29
C ARG A 47 -7.11 7.77 -11.94
N SER A 48 -6.89 8.69 -12.87
CA SER A 48 -5.61 8.83 -13.59
C SER A 48 -4.43 9.11 -12.65
N LEU A 49 -4.65 9.86 -11.57
CA LEU A 49 -3.62 10.10 -10.55
C LEU A 49 -3.27 8.82 -9.81
N LEU A 50 -4.27 7.98 -9.49
CA LEU A 50 -4.05 6.72 -8.80
C LEU A 50 -3.44 5.64 -9.70
N GLU A 51 -3.74 5.64 -11.00
CA GLU A 51 -3.12 4.72 -11.97
C GLU A 51 -1.60 4.93 -12.07
N ALA A 52 -1.12 6.15 -11.82
CA ALA A 52 0.31 6.46 -11.78
C ALA A 52 1.00 6.07 -10.46
N MET A 53 0.25 5.71 -9.41
CA MET A 53 0.80 5.38 -8.09
C MET A 53 1.00 3.87 -7.94
N PRO A 54 2.24 3.37 -7.80
CA PRO A 54 2.46 1.93 -7.63
C PRO A 54 1.97 1.46 -6.26
N VAL A 55 1.24 0.34 -6.24
CA VAL A 55 0.81 -0.34 -5.00
C VAL A 55 1.62 -1.62 -4.83
N ARG A 56 2.28 -1.79 -3.67
CA ARG A 56 3.12 -2.96 -3.37
C ARG A 56 2.75 -3.58 -2.03
N VAL A 57 2.84 -4.90 -1.92
CA VAL A 57 2.68 -5.61 -0.64
C VAL A 57 4.06 -5.89 -0.07
N ILE A 58 4.26 -5.59 1.21
CA ILE A 58 5.50 -5.91 1.92
C ILE A 58 5.45 -7.40 2.31
N LEU A 59 6.33 -8.21 1.73
CA LEU A 59 6.39 -9.65 1.99
C LEU A 59 7.43 -10.05 3.04
N ASN A 60 8.32 -9.13 3.41
CA ASN A 60 9.35 -9.38 4.42
C ASN A 60 8.74 -9.37 5.83
N ASP A 61 8.73 -10.53 6.49
CA ASP A 61 8.21 -10.77 7.84
C ASP A 61 8.94 -9.96 8.92
N LYS A 62 10.21 -9.66 8.70
CA LYS A 62 11.05 -8.87 9.61
C LYS A 62 10.89 -7.36 9.43
N THR A 63 10.06 -6.88 8.51
CA THR A 63 9.95 -5.43 8.22
C THR A 63 9.69 -4.58 9.47
N ALA A 64 8.82 -5.03 10.38
CA ALA A 64 8.54 -4.31 11.61
C ALA A 64 9.77 -4.23 12.53
N LEU A 65 10.53 -5.32 12.65
CA LEU A 65 11.76 -5.37 13.44
C LEU A 65 12.87 -4.52 12.82
N LEU A 66 13.01 -4.54 11.49
CA LEU A 66 13.96 -3.70 10.75
C LEU A 66 13.67 -2.21 10.94
N GLY A 67 12.39 -1.82 10.86
CA GLY A 67 11.97 -0.45 11.12
C GLY A 67 12.26 -0.01 12.57
N ALA A 68 12.00 -0.89 13.54
CA ALA A 68 12.31 -0.62 14.95
C ALA A 68 13.82 -0.50 15.19
N ALA A 69 14.63 -1.37 14.60
CA ALA A 69 16.09 -1.31 14.70
C ALA A 69 16.64 0.00 14.11
N LEU A 70 16.16 0.40 12.93
CA LEU A 70 16.56 1.66 12.30
C LEU A 70 16.18 2.88 13.15
N ALA A 71 14.96 2.88 13.72
CA ALA A 71 14.52 3.95 14.60
C ALA A 71 15.36 4.03 15.88
N ALA A 72 15.81 2.90 16.43
CA ALA A 72 16.64 2.85 17.62
C ALA A 72 18.07 3.36 17.38
N THR A 73 18.64 3.18 16.19
CA THR A 73 19.99 3.66 15.83
C THR A 73 20.01 5.10 15.29
N ALA A 74 18.84 5.71 15.07
CA ALA A 74 18.72 7.09 14.63
C ALA A 74 18.83 8.12 15.77
N TYR A 75 18.94 7.63 17.02
CA TYR A 75 19.27 8.38 18.23
C TYR A 75 20.71 8.08 18.65
#